data_AF-A0A2E7HAK2-F1
#
_entry.id   AF-A0A2E7HAK2-F1
#
_cell.length_a   1.000
_cell.length_b   1.000
_cell.length_c   1.000
_cell.angle_alpha   90.00
_cell.angle_beta   90.00
_cell.angle_gamma   90.00
#
_symmetry.space_group_name_H-M   'P 1'
#
loop_
_entity.id
_entity.type
_entity.pdbx_description
1 polymer ?
#
loop_
_entity_poly.entity_id
_entity_poly.type
_entity_poly.pdbx_seq_one_letter_code
_entity_poly.pdbx_strand_id
1 'polypeptide(L)'
;MNLTQKNNLYKNPLVLLIFIILSALIALNVYQYLVNARSSDQILDAKSEIESYKMTSLELKERVEKVTNNYASGGGILKRVFELSDGSGVVELKDSFSFDRYHLVYISESFDTPFKWETRNKGSAIFNNFHLEFKATTVDSYVSKPYDLNSNSLIMTGLAEVRFKFDIQGTGLVMPISKTGDTSENAEFEIIKYKLEAIDSGLGDSNTYDSFELTIIPNSVEAPSLYSTFGENELITGELYLAEITIQRSER
;
A
#
# COMPACT_ATOMS: atom_id res chain seq x y z
N MET A 1 -93.19 -44.82 41.01
CA MET A 1 -92.94 -45.05 39.57
C MET A 1 -92.20 -43.83 39.05
N ASN A 2 -90.91 -43.99 38.77
CA ASN A 2 -89.96 -42.94 38.40
C ASN A 2 -90.28 -42.37 37.02
N LEU A 3 -90.26 -41.04 36.88
CA LEU A 3 -90.08 -40.36 35.59
C LEU A 3 -89.19 -39.13 35.81
N THR A 4 -87.88 -39.39 35.77
CA THR A 4 -86.83 -38.39 35.74
C THR A 4 -86.97 -37.59 34.44
N GLN A 5 -87.42 -36.33 34.53
CA GLN A 5 -87.32 -35.37 33.43
C GLN A 5 -85.83 -35.13 33.14
N LYS A 6 -85.31 -35.78 32.09
CA LYS A 6 -84.01 -35.44 31.51
C LYS A 6 -84.12 -34.03 30.92
N ASN A 7 -83.68 -33.03 31.66
CA ASN A 7 -83.42 -31.70 31.12
C ASN A 7 -82.32 -31.84 30.04
N ASN A 8 -82.74 -31.86 28.77
CA ASN A 8 -81.84 -31.90 27.63
C ASN A 8 -81.17 -30.53 27.48
N LEU A 9 -80.10 -30.31 28.25
CA LEU A 9 -79.29 -29.08 28.26
C LEU A 9 -78.89 -28.63 26.83
N TYR A 10 -78.69 -29.60 25.93
CA TYR A 10 -78.28 -29.41 24.52
C TYR A 10 -79.37 -28.85 23.60
N LYS A 11 -80.65 -28.79 24.02
CA LYS A 11 -81.74 -28.15 23.25
C LYS A 11 -82.01 -26.71 23.70
N ASN A 12 -81.29 -26.20 24.70
CA ASN A 12 -81.45 -24.83 25.15
C ASN A 12 -80.68 -23.88 24.22
N PRO A 13 -81.37 -22.98 23.49
CA PRO A 13 -80.72 -22.09 22.52
C PRO A 13 -79.67 -21.18 23.17
N LEU A 14 -79.79 -20.89 24.46
CA LEU A 14 -78.85 -20.06 25.22
C LEU A 14 -77.53 -20.81 25.49
N VAL A 15 -77.59 -22.12 25.76
CA VAL A 15 -76.41 -22.98 25.94
C VAL A 15 -75.67 -23.15 24.61
N LEU A 16 -76.41 -23.28 23.51
CA LEU A 16 -75.85 -23.36 22.16
C LEU A 16 -75.15 -22.05 21.76
N LEU A 17 -75.75 -20.90 22.08
CA LEU A 17 -75.16 -19.57 21.86
C LEU A 17 -73.84 -19.40 22.63
N ILE A 18 -73.81 -19.79 23.91
CA ILE A 18 -72.58 -19.74 24.73
C ILE A 18 -71.49 -20.61 24.12
N PHE A 19 -71.82 -21.81 23.63
CA PHE A 19 -70.85 -22.70 22.99
C PHE A 19 -70.28 -22.11 21.69
N ILE A 20 -71.10 -21.45 20.89
CA ILE A 20 -70.68 -20.75 19.67
C ILE A 20 -69.73 -19.59 20.01
N ILE A 21 -70.05 -18.78 21.02
CA ILE A 21 -69.20 -17.68 21.47
C ILE A 21 -67.86 -18.21 21.98
N LEU A 22 -67.87 -19.29 22.77
CA LEU A 22 -66.65 -19.91 23.29
C LEU A 22 -65.76 -20.45 22.14
N SER A 23 -66.38 -21.07 21.14
CA SER A 23 -65.69 -21.61 19.97
C SER A 23 -65.08 -20.49 19.12
N ALA A 24 -65.79 -19.37 18.96
CA ALA A 24 -65.28 -18.18 18.26
C ALA A 24 -64.09 -17.55 19.00
N LEU A 25 -64.16 -17.47 20.34
CA LEU A 25 -63.05 -16.97 21.17
C LEU A 25 -61.81 -17.86 21.07
N ILE A 26 -61.98 -19.19 21.06
CA ILE A 26 -60.87 -20.14 20.89
C ILE A 26 -60.24 -19.95 19.50
N ALA A 27 -61.05 -19.87 18.45
CA ALA A 27 -60.57 -19.65 17.09
C ALA A 27 -59.78 -18.33 16.96
N LEU A 28 -60.25 -17.26 17.60
CA LEU A 28 -59.57 -15.96 17.62
C LEU A 28 -58.22 -16.02 18.33
N ASN A 29 -58.13 -16.71 19.48
CA ASN A 29 -56.88 -16.89 20.22
C ASN A 29 -55.86 -17.72 19.42
N VAL A 30 -56.31 -18.79 18.76
CA VAL A 30 -55.45 -19.62 17.89
C VAL A 30 -54.94 -18.80 16.70
N TYR A 31 -55.80 -17.99 16.08
CA TYR A 31 -55.40 -17.12 14.98
C TYR A 31 -54.36 -16.08 15.43
N GLN A 32 -54.60 -15.40 16.55
CA GLN A 32 -53.64 -14.43 17.11
C GLN A 32 -52.29 -15.09 17.44
N TYR A 33 -52.30 -16.29 18.03
CA TYR A 33 -51.07 -17.04 18.31
C TYR A 33 -50.27 -17.33 17.04
N LEU A 34 -50.94 -17.80 15.97
CA LEU A 34 -50.28 -18.10 14.69
C LEU A 34 -49.70 -16.85 14.01
N VAL A 35 -50.41 -15.72 14.08
CA VAL A 35 -49.92 -14.43 13.55
C VAL A 35 -48.70 -13.94 14.33
N ASN A 36 -48.76 -14.00 15.67
CA ASN A 36 -47.64 -13.59 16.53
C ASN A 36 -46.42 -14.48 16.36
N ALA A 37 -46.61 -15.80 16.23
CA ALA A 37 -45.51 -16.75 15.98
C ALA A 37 -44.80 -16.42 14.66
N ARG A 38 -45.54 -16.23 13.57
CA ARG A 38 -44.97 -15.83 12.26
C ARG A 38 -44.26 -14.49 12.32
N SER A 39 -44.82 -13.51 13.02
CA SER A 39 -44.17 -12.20 13.20
C SER A 39 -42.88 -12.31 14.03
N SER A 40 -42.85 -13.21 15.02
CA SER A 40 -41.66 -13.44 15.85
C SER A 40 -40.52 -14.06 15.01
N ASP A 41 -40.84 -15.03 14.16
CA ASP A 41 -39.85 -15.65 13.27
C ASP A 41 -39.30 -14.62 12.28
N GLN A 42 -40.16 -13.81 11.67
CA GLN A 42 -39.74 -12.72 10.77
C GLN A 42 -38.84 -11.69 11.47
N ILE A 43 -39.12 -11.37 12.74
CA ILE A 43 -38.27 -10.45 13.53
C ILE A 43 -36.92 -11.10 13.85
N LEU A 44 -36.88 -12.40 14.13
CA LEU A 44 -35.65 -13.13 14.40
C LEU A 44 -34.76 -13.19 13.16
N ASP A 45 -35.34 -13.51 12.01
CA ASP A 45 -34.64 -13.54 10.72
C ASP A 45 -34.09 -12.16 10.36
N ALA A 46 -34.90 -11.10 10.51
CA ALA A 46 -34.46 -9.72 10.26
C ALA A 46 -33.31 -9.30 11.19
N LYS A 47 -33.32 -9.72 12.46
CA LYS A 47 -32.20 -9.45 13.40
C LYS A 47 -30.93 -10.16 12.97
N SER A 48 -31.03 -11.43 12.57
CA SER A 48 -29.90 -12.20 12.05
C SER A 48 -29.29 -11.55 10.80
N GLU A 49 -30.14 -11.07 9.89
CA GLU A 49 -29.69 -10.38 8.68
C GLU A 49 -28.98 -9.05 9.01
N ILE A 50 -29.51 -8.26 9.96
CA ILE A 50 -28.87 -7.02 10.44
C ILE A 50 -27.50 -7.31 11.07
N GLU A 51 -27.38 -8.37 11.88
CA GLU A 51 -26.10 -8.76 12.47
C GLU A 51 -25.09 -9.18 11.39
N SER A 52 -25.53 -9.95 10.40
CA SER A 52 -24.71 -10.32 9.24
C SER A 52 -24.22 -9.08 8.48
N TYR A 53 -25.11 -8.14 8.13
CA TYR A 53 -24.73 -6.90 7.46
C TYR A 53 -23.78 -6.04 8.30
N LYS A 54 -23.97 -6.00 9.63
CA LYS A 54 -23.06 -5.29 10.52
C LYS A 54 -21.68 -5.92 10.51
N MET A 55 -21.58 -7.25 10.55
CA MET A 55 -20.31 -7.96 10.44
C MET A 55 -19.64 -7.71 9.10
N THR A 56 -20.37 -7.84 7.98
CA THR A 56 -19.84 -7.53 6.65
C THR A 56 -19.39 -6.07 6.54
N SER A 57 -20.14 -5.13 7.10
CA SER A 57 -19.75 -3.71 7.11
C SER A 57 -18.49 -3.46 7.93
N LEU A 58 -18.30 -4.17 9.04
CA LEU A 58 -17.08 -4.07 9.86
C LEU A 58 -15.88 -4.66 9.11
N GLU A 59 -16.02 -5.83 8.49
CA GLU A 59 -14.99 -6.42 7.65
C GLU A 59 -14.63 -5.53 6.47
N LEU A 60 -15.63 -4.92 5.82
CA LEU A 60 -15.41 -4.01 4.71
C LEU A 60 -14.71 -2.73 5.17
N LYS A 61 -15.10 -2.19 6.33
CA LYS A 61 -14.44 -1.03 6.94
C LYS A 61 -12.98 -1.35 7.27
N GLU A 62 -12.69 -2.50 7.87
CA GLU A 62 -11.32 -2.95 8.17
C GLU A 62 -10.49 -3.11 6.88
N ARG A 63 -11.06 -3.71 5.84
CA ARG A 63 -10.40 -3.82 4.52
C ARG A 63 -10.14 -2.47 3.88
N VAL A 64 -11.10 -1.54 3.98
CA VAL A 64 -10.94 -0.17 3.47
C VAL A 64 -9.83 0.52 4.26
N GLU A 65 -9.83 0.48 5.59
CA GLU A 65 -8.78 1.08 6.42
C GLU A 65 -7.39 0.51 6.11
N LYS A 66 -7.27 -0.81 5.91
CA LYS A 66 -6.01 -1.45 5.46
C LYS A 66 -5.53 -0.99 4.07
N VAL A 67 -6.44 -0.52 3.21
CA VAL A 67 -6.13 -0.04 1.84
C VAL A 67 -5.96 1.48 1.79
N THR A 68 -6.68 2.23 2.63
CA THR A 68 -6.72 3.69 2.61
C THR A 68 -5.72 4.33 3.58
N ASN A 69 -5.43 3.72 4.73
CA ASN A 69 -4.63 4.34 5.80
C ASN A 69 -3.14 3.96 5.81
N ASN A 70 -2.61 3.44 4.71
CA ASN A 70 -1.17 3.30 4.54
C ASN A 70 -0.58 4.68 4.22
N TYR A 71 -0.35 5.49 5.26
CA TYR A 71 0.35 6.77 5.14
C TYR A 71 1.83 6.53 5.35
N ALA A 72 2.62 6.65 4.28
CA ALA A 72 4.07 6.71 4.38
C ALA A 72 4.64 7.85 3.54
N SER A 73 5.63 8.53 4.10
CA SER A 73 6.32 9.60 3.41
C SER A 73 7.71 9.72 3.98
N GLY A 74 8.62 10.24 3.19
CA GLY A 74 9.94 10.56 3.68
C GLY A 74 10.65 11.52 2.77
N GLY A 75 11.70 12.11 3.30
CA GLY A 75 12.57 12.97 2.51
C GLY A 75 13.75 13.48 3.32
N GLY A 76 14.74 13.98 2.59
CA GLY A 76 15.96 14.52 3.17
C GLY A 76 17.17 14.21 2.31
N ILE A 77 18.32 14.06 2.96
CA ILE A 77 19.59 13.77 2.29
C ILE A 77 20.03 12.34 2.58
N LEU A 78 20.39 11.61 1.54
CA LEU A 78 21.09 10.35 1.59
C LEU A 78 22.58 10.62 1.33
N LYS A 79 23.43 10.31 2.30
CA LYS A 79 24.88 10.37 2.15
C LYS A 79 25.41 9.05 1.64
N ARG A 80 26.07 9.09 0.49
CA ARG A 80 26.78 7.93 -0.08
C ARG A 80 28.27 8.23 -0.16
N VAL A 81 29.08 7.27 0.26
CA VAL A 81 30.54 7.40 0.34
C VAL A 81 31.16 6.55 -0.76
N PHE A 82 32.02 7.16 -1.57
CA PHE A 82 32.72 6.50 -2.68
C PHE A 82 34.22 6.69 -2.54
N GLU A 83 35.01 5.73 -3.04
CA GLU A 83 36.46 5.90 -3.16
C GLU A 83 36.78 6.95 -4.23
N LEU A 84 37.78 7.79 -3.99
CA LEU A 84 38.32 8.69 -5.01
C LEU A 84 39.05 7.88 -6.10
N SER A 85 39.03 8.36 -7.33
CA SER A 85 39.63 7.64 -8.48
C SER A 85 41.15 7.44 -8.36
N ASP A 86 41.84 8.31 -7.61
CA ASP A 86 43.28 8.23 -7.34
C ASP A 86 43.63 7.38 -6.10
N GLY A 87 42.62 6.85 -5.40
CA GLY A 87 42.78 6.07 -4.18
C GLY A 87 43.26 6.87 -2.96
N SER A 88 43.27 8.20 -3.02
CA SER A 88 43.76 9.06 -1.93
C SER A 88 42.81 9.16 -0.73
N GLY A 89 41.57 8.71 -0.88
CA GLY A 89 40.55 8.79 0.16
C GLY A 89 39.15 8.50 -0.38
N VAL A 90 38.17 9.18 0.21
CA VAL A 90 36.75 9.04 -0.12
C VAL A 90 36.11 10.39 -0.43
N VAL A 91 35.04 10.37 -1.23
CA VAL A 91 34.15 11.49 -1.46
C VAL A 91 32.75 11.16 -0.94
N GLU A 92 32.08 12.16 -0.39
CA GLU A 92 30.68 12.08 0.04
C GLU A 92 29.77 12.71 -1.02
N LEU A 93 28.86 11.92 -1.57
CA LEU A 93 27.73 12.41 -2.37
C LEU A 93 26.53 12.60 -1.45
N LYS A 94 25.90 13.78 -1.55
CA LYS A 94 24.73 14.18 -0.76
C LYS A 94 23.51 14.21 -1.67
N ASP A 95 22.81 13.10 -1.72
CA ASP A 95 21.72 12.91 -2.65
C ASP A 95 20.41 13.30 -2.00
N SER A 96 19.59 14.08 -2.68
CA SER A 96 18.29 14.47 -2.16
C SER A 96 17.25 13.43 -2.56
N PHE A 97 16.35 13.10 -1.64
CA PHE A 97 15.21 12.25 -1.94
C PHE A 97 13.95 12.78 -1.29
N SER A 98 12.81 12.47 -1.89
CA SER A 98 11.50 12.68 -1.30
C SER A 98 10.51 11.68 -1.88
N PHE A 99 9.65 11.12 -1.05
CA PHE A 99 8.59 10.23 -1.49
C PHE A 99 7.32 10.40 -0.65
N ASP A 100 6.20 10.13 -1.29
CA ASP A 100 4.89 9.94 -0.68
C ASP A 100 4.13 8.85 -1.47
N ARG A 101 2.80 8.76 -1.28
CA ARG A 101 1.95 7.79 -1.97
C ARG A 101 1.92 7.94 -3.51
N TYR A 102 2.21 9.13 -4.02
CA TYR A 102 2.03 9.52 -5.42
C TYR A 102 3.34 9.97 -6.08
N HIS A 103 4.33 10.38 -5.28
CA HIS A 103 5.57 10.97 -5.76
C HIS A 103 6.76 10.20 -5.23
N LEU A 104 7.79 10.08 -6.06
CA LEU A 104 9.14 9.73 -5.66
C LEU A 104 10.10 10.53 -6.54
N VAL A 105 10.98 11.28 -5.89
CA VAL A 105 12.04 12.06 -6.54
C VAL A 105 13.35 11.71 -5.86
N TYR A 106 14.40 11.54 -6.66
CA TYR A 106 15.76 11.34 -6.19
C TYR A 106 16.72 12.10 -7.10
N ILE A 107 17.62 12.88 -6.53
CA ILE A 107 18.62 13.65 -7.28
C ILE A 107 20.00 13.42 -6.66
N SER A 108 20.96 13.10 -7.50
CA SER A 108 22.36 12.86 -7.12
C SER A 108 23.31 13.53 -8.08
N GLU A 109 24.26 14.28 -7.54
CA GLU A 109 25.20 15.10 -8.31
C GLU A 109 26.60 15.06 -7.72
N SER A 110 27.60 14.97 -8.60
CA SER A 110 29.01 15.20 -8.29
C SER A 110 29.68 15.80 -9.52
N PHE A 111 30.32 16.96 -9.35
CA PHE A 111 31.04 17.66 -10.40
C PHE A 111 32.49 17.87 -9.98
N ASP A 112 33.42 17.71 -10.92
CA ASP A 112 34.86 17.94 -10.75
C ASP A 112 35.53 17.11 -9.64
N THR A 113 34.86 16.07 -9.12
CA THR A 113 35.39 15.19 -8.09
C THR A 113 35.23 13.73 -8.53
N PRO A 114 36.19 13.21 -9.32
CA PRO A 114 36.09 11.87 -9.87
C PRO A 114 36.05 10.80 -8.79
N PHE A 115 35.10 9.88 -8.90
CA PHE A 115 34.92 8.81 -7.92
C PHE A 115 34.69 7.46 -8.57
N LYS A 116 35.00 6.43 -7.81
CA LYS A 116 34.88 5.04 -8.23
C LYS A 116 33.62 4.44 -7.63
N TRP A 117 32.81 3.81 -8.48
CA TRP A 117 31.61 3.09 -8.09
C TRP A 117 31.70 1.65 -8.58
N GLU A 118 31.67 0.71 -7.64
CA GLU A 118 31.50 -0.72 -7.92
C GLU A 118 30.03 -1.04 -8.21
N THR A 119 29.64 -0.99 -9.49
CA THR A 119 28.26 -1.30 -9.90
C THR A 119 27.98 -2.79 -9.74
N ARG A 120 26.73 -3.14 -9.44
CA ARG A 120 26.34 -4.53 -9.15
C ARG A 120 26.55 -5.48 -10.34
N ASN A 121 26.34 -5.02 -11.57
CA ASN A 121 26.32 -5.89 -12.76
C ASN A 121 27.39 -5.56 -13.81
N LYS A 122 28.05 -4.39 -13.75
CA LYS A 122 29.06 -3.96 -14.73
C LYS A 122 30.46 -3.83 -14.14
N GLY A 123 30.61 -4.02 -12.83
CA GLY A 123 31.87 -3.87 -12.11
C GLY A 123 32.21 -2.40 -11.83
N SER A 124 33.48 -2.13 -11.58
CA SER A 124 33.98 -0.79 -11.27
C SER A 124 33.86 0.15 -12.47
N ALA A 125 33.24 1.31 -12.26
CA ALA A 125 33.26 2.46 -13.16
C ALA A 125 33.81 3.69 -12.44
N ILE A 126 34.54 4.54 -13.16
CA ILE A 126 35.03 5.83 -12.65
C ILE A 126 34.21 6.93 -13.31
N PHE A 127 33.51 7.71 -12.50
CA PHE A 127 32.70 8.84 -12.93
C PHE A 127 33.46 10.13 -12.66
N ASN A 128 33.85 10.86 -13.71
CA ASN A 128 34.47 12.18 -13.59
C ASN A 128 33.43 13.24 -13.24
N ASN A 129 32.26 13.16 -13.89
CA ASN A 129 31.08 13.96 -13.61
C ASN A 129 29.87 13.04 -13.56
N PHE A 130 29.00 13.28 -12.58
CA PHE A 130 27.83 12.46 -12.32
C PHE A 130 26.62 13.37 -12.04
N HIS A 131 25.57 13.24 -12.84
CA HIS A 131 24.28 13.83 -12.58
C HIS A 131 23.20 12.79 -12.88
N LEU A 132 22.32 12.53 -11.91
CA LEU A 132 21.19 11.61 -12.01
C LEU A 132 19.98 12.26 -11.34
N GLU A 133 18.95 12.61 -12.12
CA GLU A 133 17.63 13.00 -11.65
C GLU A 133 16.65 11.86 -11.98
N PHE A 134 16.02 11.34 -10.94
CA PHE A 134 15.02 10.29 -11.01
C PHE A 134 13.68 10.87 -10.55
N LYS A 135 12.63 10.62 -11.32
CA LYS A 135 11.27 11.01 -10.97
C LYS A 135 10.27 9.91 -11.34
N ALA A 136 9.55 9.40 -10.35
CA ALA A 136 8.48 8.44 -10.61
C ALA A 136 7.38 9.08 -11.46
N THR A 137 6.98 8.37 -12.51
CA THR A 137 5.83 8.70 -13.37
C THR A 137 4.60 7.90 -12.96
N THR A 138 4.81 6.68 -12.46
CA THR A 138 3.73 5.84 -11.92
C THR A 138 4.11 5.27 -10.55
N VAL A 139 3.06 4.95 -9.79
CA VAL A 139 3.13 4.18 -8.55
C VAL A 139 2.18 3.01 -8.72
N ASP A 140 2.72 1.87 -9.15
CA ASP A 140 1.94 0.67 -9.48
C ASP A 140 1.58 -0.12 -8.22
N SER A 141 2.49 -0.10 -7.23
CA SER A 141 2.29 -0.72 -5.92
C SER A 141 2.82 0.19 -4.83
N TYR A 142 2.07 0.26 -3.74
CA TYR A 142 2.42 1.03 -2.55
C TYR A 142 1.87 0.29 -1.33
N VAL A 143 2.75 -0.43 -0.64
CA VAL A 143 2.37 -1.35 0.43
C VAL A 143 3.22 -1.09 1.65
N SER A 144 2.58 -0.65 2.74
CA SER A 144 3.21 -0.64 4.06
C SER A 144 2.87 -1.91 4.83
N LYS A 145 3.83 -2.43 5.59
CA LYS A 145 3.66 -3.59 6.45
C LYS A 145 4.47 -3.41 7.75
N PRO A 146 4.07 -4.04 8.86
CA PRO A 146 4.94 -4.19 10.01
C PRO A 146 6.25 -4.88 9.59
N TYR A 147 7.39 -4.34 9.99
CA TYR A 147 8.70 -4.94 9.75
C TYR A 147 9.14 -5.75 10.97
N ASP A 148 9.20 -5.10 12.14
CA ASP A 148 9.39 -5.75 13.45
C ASP A 148 8.30 -5.35 14.47
N LEU A 149 8.53 -5.65 15.77
CA LEU A 149 7.62 -5.27 16.86
C LEU A 149 7.33 -3.76 16.91
N ASN A 150 8.32 -2.94 16.53
CA ASN A 150 8.21 -1.49 16.63
C ASN A 150 8.38 -0.71 15.32
N SER A 151 8.90 -1.35 14.27
CA SER A 151 9.21 -0.73 12.99
C SER A 151 8.20 -1.10 11.90
N ASN A 152 8.07 -0.24 10.91
CA ASN A 152 7.26 -0.47 9.72
C ASN A 152 8.15 -0.37 8.48
N SER A 153 7.75 -1.05 7.41
CA SER A 153 8.38 -0.89 6.12
C SER A 153 7.37 -0.54 5.04
N LEU A 154 7.85 0.17 4.03
CA LEU A 154 7.15 0.54 2.82
C LEU A 154 7.86 -0.12 1.65
N ILE A 155 7.07 -0.71 0.75
CA ILE A 155 7.53 -1.11 -0.57
C ILE A 155 6.71 -0.32 -1.59
N MET A 156 7.42 0.40 -2.46
CA MET A 156 6.84 1.19 -3.55
C MET A 156 7.48 0.76 -4.87
N THR A 157 6.68 0.52 -5.90
CA THR A 157 7.17 0.13 -7.24
C THR A 157 6.44 0.89 -8.33
N GLY A 158 7.09 1.12 -9.46
CA GLY A 158 6.45 1.69 -10.64
C GLY A 158 7.43 1.99 -11.76
N LEU A 159 7.08 2.96 -12.59
CA LEU A 159 7.92 3.51 -13.64
C LEU A 159 8.46 4.90 -13.26
N ALA A 160 9.65 5.21 -13.74
CA ALA A 160 10.29 6.50 -13.54
C ALA A 160 10.95 7.02 -14.80
N GLU A 161 10.90 8.34 -14.96
CA GLU A 161 11.74 9.08 -15.90
C GLU A 161 13.07 9.38 -15.21
N VAL A 162 14.15 9.13 -15.94
CA VAL A 162 15.51 9.36 -15.45
C VAL A 162 16.24 10.25 -16.44
N ARG A 163 16.65 11.42 -15.95
CA ARG A 163 17.55 12.34 -16.65
C ARG A 163 18.92 12.18 -16.07
N PHE A 164 19.94 12.13 -16.91
CA PHE A 164 21.29 11.95 -16.42
C PHE A 164 22.34 12.47 -17.39
N LYS A 165 23.53 12.72 -16.84
CA LYS A 165 24.73 13.04 -17.61
C LYS A 165 25.92 12.47 -16.86
N PHE A 166 26.56 11.47 -17.45
CA PHE A 166 27.73 10.81 -16.87
C PHE A 166 28.93 11.00 -17.76
N ASP A 167 30.04 11.49 -17.22
CA ASP A 167 31.34 11.38 -17.87
C ASP A 167 32.09 10.19 -17.25
N ILE A 168 32.15 9.08 -17.98
CA ILE A 168 32.69 7.81 -17.48
C ILE A 168 34.05 7.55 -18.12
N GLN A 169 35.08 7.32 -17.31
CA GLN A 169 36.42 7.04 -17.79
C GLN A 169 36.44 5.79 -18.70
N GLY A 170 36.94 5.94 -19.93
CA GLY A 170 37.03 4.86 -20.92
C GLY A 170 35.77 4.67 -21.79
N THR A 171 34.63 5.21 -21.36
CA THR A 171 33.37 5.20 -22.15
C THR A 171 33.09 6.57 -22.77
N GLY A 172 33.43 7.65 -22.07
CA GLY A 172 33.12 9.03 -22.44
C GLY A 172 31.77 9.48 -21.90
N LEU A 173 31.17 10.47 -22.57
CA LEU A 173 29.90 11.07 -22.17
C LEU A 173 28.72 10.13 -22.46
N VAL A 174 27.98 9.76 -21.42
CA VAL A 174 26.75 8.97 -21.48
C VAL A 174 25.57 9.86 -21.10
N MET A 175 24.56 9.87 -21.97
CA MET A 175 23.32 10.65 -21.83
C MET A 175 22.12 9.77 -22.21
N PRO A 176 20.88 10.18 -21.84
CA PRO A 176 19.67 9.52 -22.30
C PRO A 176 19.64 9.36 -23.82
N ILE A 177 19.01 8.29 -24.28
CA ILE A 177 18.63 8.14 -25.69
C ILE A 177 17.13 8.35 -25.78
N SER A 178 16.72 9.39 -26.51
CA SER A 178 15.28 9.67 -26.68
C SER A 178 14.59 8.52 -27.41
N LYS A 179 13.26 8.41 -27.26
CA LYS A 179 12.45 7.43 -28.01
C LYS A 179 12.56 7.59 -29.55
N THR A 180 12.98 8.76 -30.03
CA THR A 180 13.22 9.02 -31.45
C THR A 180 14.63 8.62 -31.91
N GLY A 181 15.45 8.06 -31.02
CA GLY A 181 16.84 7.71 -31.29
C GLY A 181 17.77 8.91 -31.38
N ASP A 182 17.31 10.10 -30.97
CA ASP A 182 18.19 11.26 -30.81
C ASP A 182 19.08 11.04 -29.59
N THR A 183 20.39 11.18 -29.80
CA THR A 183 21.46 11.08 -28.82
C THR A 183 22.10 12.45 -28.53
N SER A 184 21.51 13.54 -29.05
CA SER A 184 21.92 14.92 -28.77
C SER A 184 21.67 15.31 -27.31
N GLU A 185 22.18 16.46 -26.89
CA GLU A 185 21.88 17.05 -25.57
C GLU A 185 20.38 17.30 -25.33
N ASN A 186 19.55 17.19 -26.37
CA ASN A 186 18.09 17.32 -26.27
C ASN A 186 17.38 16.00 -25.92
N ALA A 187 18.09 14.88 -25.81
CA ALA A 187 17.49 13.64 -25.34
C ALA A 187 17.09 13.79 -23.87
N GLU A 188 15.79 13.88 -23.61
CA GLU A 188 15.32 14.42 -22.32
C GLU A 188 15.40 13.42 -21.15
N PHE A 189 15.18 12.12 -21.37
CA PHE A 189 15.13 11.10 -20.32
C PHE A 189 15.07 9.66 -20.87
N GLU A 190 15.41 8.68 -20.03
CA GLU A 190 15.09 7.25 -20.22
C GLU A 190 14.01 6.81 -19.23
N ILE A 191 13.24 5.75 -19.56
CA ILE A 191 12.21 5.20 -18.67
C ILE A 191 12.70 3.89 -18.07
N ILE A 192 12.63 3.76 -16.75
CA ILE A 192 13.02 2.56 -16.02
C ILE A 192 11.90 2.08 -15.09
N LYS A 193 11.99 0.81 -14.68
CA LYS A 193 11.27 0.31 -13.51
C LYS A 193 12.05 0.63 -12.24
N TYR A 194 11.35 0.77 -11.12
CA TYR A 194 11.98 0.95 -9.83
C TYR A 194 11.30 0.15 -8.72
N LYS A 195 12.06 -0.06 -7.64
CA LYS A 195 11.57 -0.53 -6.35
C LYS A 195 12.21 0.32 -5.25
N LEU A 196 11.40 1.01 -4.46
CA LEU A 196 11.80 1.66 -3.23
C LEU A 196 11.41 0.76 -2.05
N GLU A 197 12.37 0.53 -1.16
CA GLU A 197 12.16 -0.04 0.17
C GLU A 197 12.58 0.99 1.21
N ALA A 198 11.66 1.34 2.10
CA ALA A 198 11.93 2.27 3.19
C ALA A 198 11.54 1.63 4.52
N ILE A 199 12.34 1.87 5.56
CA ILE A 199 12.07 1.41 6.94
C ILE A 199 11.95 2.63 7.84
N ASP A 200 10.88 2.64 8.64
CA ASP A 200 10.67 3.53 9.77
C ASP A 200 10.85 2.69 11.03
N SER A 201 11.88 3.02 11.80
CA SER A 201 12.23 2.30 13.02
C SER A 201 11.34 2.63 14.23
N GLY A 202 10.48 3.64 14.12
CA GLY A 202 9.53 4.05 15.15
C GLY A 202 10.11 5.01 16.20
N LEU A 203 9.50 5.01 17.41
CA LEU A 203 9.87 5.93 18.49
C LEU A 203 11.23 5.59 19.12
N GLY A 204 12.23 6.39 18.79
CA GLY A 204 13.56 6.45 19.41
C GLY A 204 14.24 7.79 19.08
N ASP A 205 15.14 8.27 19.94
CA ASP A 205 15.86 9.52 19.67
C ASP A 205 16.80 9.32 18.46
N SER A 206 16.45 9.96 17.36
CA SER A 206 17.08 9.92 16.04
C SER A 206 16.82 8.65 15.24
N ASN A 207 16.38 8.85 14.00
CA ASN A 207 16.15 7.97 12.84
C ASN A 207 17.33 7.01 12.52
N THR A 208 17.99 6.47 13.53
CA THR A 208 19.27 5.74 13.51
C THR A 208 19.15 4.42 12.77
N TYR A 209 17.95 3.84 12.76
CA TYR A 209 17.65 2.57 12.14
C TYR A 209 16.65 2.70 10.98
N ASP A 210 16.35 3.93 10.57
CA ASP A 210 15.59 4.15 9.35
C ASP A 210 16.47 3.80 8.15
N SER A 211 15.86 3.36 7.07
CA SER A 211 16.58 3.05 5.84
C SER A 211 15.82 3.50 4.61
N PHE A 212 16.59 3.83 3.58
CA PHE A 212 16.11 4.15 2.24
C PHE A 212 16.93 3.36 1.23
N GLU A 213 16.24 2.53 0.45
CA GLU A 213 16.85 1.68 -0.57
C GLU A 213 16.07 1.83 -1.88
N LEU A 214 16.67 2.52 -2.85
CA LEU A 214 16.11 2.69 -4.18
C LEU A 214 16.82 1.76 -5.16
N THR A 215 16.12 0.74 -5.64
CA THR A 215 16.60 -0.10 -6.74
C THR A 215 16.08 0.42 -8.07
N ILE A 216 17.00 0.79 -8.96
CA ILE A 216 16.70 1.13 -10.36
C ILE A 216 16.86 -0.12 -11.24
N ILE A 217 15.97 -0.30 -12.20
CA ILE A 217 15.91 -1.49 -13.07
C ILE A 217 15.84 -1.03 -14.54
N PRO A 218 16.98 -0.61 -15.13
CA PRO A 218 17.02 -0.27 -16.54
C PRO A 218 17.00 -1.53 -17.41
N ASN A 219 16.62 -1.38 -18.68
CA ASN A 219 16.64 -2.47 -19.65
C ASN A 219 17.23 -1.99 -20.97
N SER A 220 17.75 -2.93 -21.76
CA SER A 220 18.48 -2.64 -23.00
C SER A 220 17.63 -2.01 -24.11
N VAL A 221 16.30 -1.94 -23.96
CA VAL A 221 15.38 -1.43 -24.97
C VAL A 221 14.88 -0.02 -24.61
N GLU A 222 14.35 0.17 -23.40
CA GLU A 222 13.75 1.44 -22.97
C GLU A 222 14.73 2.37 -22.25
N ALA A 223 15.80 1.81 -21.68
CA ALA A 223 16.85 2.55 -20.99
C ALA A 223 18.25 2.03 -21.35
N PRO A 224 18.62 2.01 -22.64
CA PRO A 224 19.86 1.41 -23.12
C PRO A 224 21.12 2.04 -22.51
N SER A 225 21.15 3.37 -22.31
CA SER A 225 22.33 4.03 -21.75
C SER A 225 22.50 3.71 -20.26
N LEU A 226 21.42 3.77 -19.46
CA LEU A 226 21.47 3.32 -18.07
C LEU A 226 21.81 1.82 -17.95
N TYR A 227 21.24 0.98 -18.82
CA TYR A 227 21.53 -0.46 -18.84
C TYR A 227 22.99 -0.75 -19.19
N SER A 228 23.59 0.02 -20.11
CA SER A 228 25.01 -0.11 -20.42
C SER A 228 25.91 0.27 -19.24
N THR A 229 25.48 1.25 -18.43
CA THR A 229 26.21 1.77 -17.27
C THR A 229 26.09 0.87 -16.04
N PHE A 230 24.86 0.44 -15.71
CA PHE A 230 24.54 -0.23 -14.45
C PHE A 230 24.16 -1.72 -14.59
N GLY A 231 23.83 -2.17 -15.80
CA GLY A 231 23.33 -3.52 -16.06
C GLY A 231 21.85 -3.69 -15.70
N GLU A 232 21.45 -4.87 -15.22
CA GLU A 232 20.03 -5.22 -15.05
C GLU A 232 19.35 -4.51 -13.88
N ASN A 233 20.10 -4.16 -12.83
CA ASN A 233 19.63 -3.37 -11.71
C ASN A 233 20.79 -2.72 -10.95
N GLU A 234 20.52 -1.62 -10.24
CA GLU A 234 21.48 -1.02 -9.32
C GLU A 234 20.75 -0.58 -8.05
N LEU A 235 21.40 -0.79 -6.90
CA LEU A 235 20.87 -0.39 -5.61
C LEU A 235 21.53 0.92 -5.17
N ILE A 236 20.71 1.92 -4.93
CA ILE A 236 21.08 3.18 -4.34
C ILE A 236 20.68 3.14 -2.87
N THR A 237 21.68 3.13 -1.99
CA THR A 237 21.54 3.11 -0.52
C THR A 237 22.70 3.88 0.11
N GLY A 238 22.53 4.33 1.35
CA GLY A 238 23.48 5.17 2.07
C GLY A 238 23.03 5.52 3.48
N GLU A 239 23.77 6.40 4.14
CA GLU A 239 23.41 6.93 5.46
C GLU A 239 22.36 8.03 5.33
N LEU A 240 21.27 7.92 6.09
CA LEU A 240 20.27 8.99 6.18
C LEU A 240 20.81 10.17 6.99
N TYR A 241 20.86 11.34 6.38
CA TYR A 241 21.35 12.58 6.99
C TYR A 241 20.33 13.70 6.82
N LEU A 242 19.93 14.35 7.92
CA LEU A 242 18.87 15.37 7.89
C LEU A 242 17.63 14.87 7.11
N ALA A 243 17.28 13.61 7.34
CA ALA A 243 16.21 12.92 6.65
C ALA A 243 15.23 12.33 7.67
N GLU A 244 13.98 12.26 7.27
CA GLU A 244 12.88 11.72 8.06
C GLU A 244 12.07 10.77 7.19
N ILE A 245 11.73 9.61 7.75
CA ILE A 245 10.84 8.64 7.14
C ILE A 245 9.75 8.34 8.17
N THR A 246 8.50 8.45 7.76
CA THR A 246 7.35 8.17 8.60
C THR A 246 6.48 7.16 7.89
N ILE A 247 6.20 6.03 8.54
CA ILE A 247 5.33 4.97 8.03
C ILE A 247 4.31 4.64 9.12
N GLN A 248 3.06 5.00 8.87
CA GLN A 248 1.98 4.76 9.81
C GLN A 248 1.78 3.25 10.00
N ARG A 249 1.64 2.84 11.27
CA ARG A 249 1.29 1.46 11.61
C ARG A 249 -0.05 1.11 11.00
N SER A 250 -0.08 0.10 10.14
CA SER A 250 -1.32 -0.65 9.89
C SER A 250 -1.71 -1.29 11.21
N GLU A 251 -2.89 -0.94 11.74
CA GLU A 251 -3.45 -1.65 12.90
C GLU A 251 -3.49 -3.16 12.58
N ARG A 252 -3.03 -3.97 13.54
CA ARG A 252 -2.92 -5.44 13.40
C ARG A 252 -4.30 -6.10 13.49
#